data_AF-A0A9X9Z4K8-F1
#
_entry.id   AF-A0A9X9Z4K8-F1
#
_cell.length_a   1.000
_cell.length_b   1.000
_cell.length_c   1.000
_cell.angle_alpha   90.00
_cell.angle_beta   90.00
_cell.angle_gamma   90.00
#
_symmetry.space_group_name_H-M   'P 1'
#
loop_
_entity.id
_entity.type
_entity.pdbx_description
1 polymer ?
#
loop_
_entity_poly.entity_id
_entity_poly.type
_entity_poly.pdbx_seq_one_letter_code
_entity_poly.pdbx_strand_id
1 'polypeptide(L)'
;MRDFRDAKAMARSLRDALNAKAVQTTHSEALELIAKAFGYENWNILSAKIDAAQPSAGVQNPAQQDRPIYCSFCGMNQHEVSKLVAGPAVFICDECIDLCTDIVDEQLLRLIEGDADSARAMPTDRLLHYVEHANRGVERNRLLSQSIERVFALRQNASAANDDVFKTSKVARLRGKTSDELLAMKKFSLSQLKRYEQALQTAMPIVNERTR
;
A
#
# COMPACT_ATOMS: atom_id res chain seq x y z
N MET A 1 26.46 -18.56 -19.01
CA MET A 1 25.98 -19.80 -19.66
C MET A 1 24.46 -19.71 -19.65
N ARG A 2 23.79 -19.66 -20.81
CA ARG A 2 22.31 -19.53 -20.85
C ARG A 2 21.71 -20.86 -20.40
N ASP A 3 20.73 -20.81 -19.50
CA ASP A 3 20.02 -21.98 -19.02
C ASP A 3 18.54 -21.94 -19.42
N PHE A 4 17.75 -22.93 -18.99
CA PHE A 4 16.34 -23.04 -19.36
C PHE A 4 15.48 -21.84 -18.91
N ARG A 5 15.94 -21.02 -17.95
CA ARG A 5 15.25 -19.81 -17.49
C ARG A 5 15.26 -18.69 -18.55
N ASP A 6 16.24 -18.70 -19.45
CA ASP A 6 16.37 -17.74 -20.53
C ASP A 6 15.50 -18.09 -21.75
N ALA A 7 14.69 -19.16 -21.70
CA ALA A 7 13.99 -19.73 -22.85
C ALA A 7 13.11 -18.73 -23.60
N LYS A 8 12.44 -17.80 -22.90
CA LYS A 8 11.62 -16.75 -23.55
C LYS A 8 12.48 -15.76 -24.36
N ALA A 9 13.68 -15.44 -23.88
CA ALA A 9 14.61 -14.56 -24.59
C ALA A 9 15.24 -15.28 -25.79
N MET A 10 15.53 -16.58 -25.64
CA MET A 10 16.01 -17.43 -26.73
C MET A 10 14.97 -17.58 -27.84
N ALA A 11 13.69 -17.78 -27.50
CA ALA A 11 12.61 -17.89 -28.48
C ALA A 11 12.42 -16.61 -29.30
N ARG A 12 12.49 -15.43 -28.68
CA ARG A 12 12.45 -14.15 -29.40
C ARG A 12 13.64 -14.00 -30.34
N SER A 13 14.85 -14.25 -29.83
CA SER A 13 16.08 -14.16 -30.63
C SER A 13 16.06 -15.13 -31.83
N LEU A 14 15.57 -16.35 -31.61
CA LEU A 14 15.43 -17.37 -32.66
C LEU A 14 14.42 -16.94 -33.72
N ARG A 15 13.23 -16.49 -33.31
CA ARG A 15 12.20 -16.01 -34.22
C ARG A 15 12.70 -14.86 -35.09
N ASP A 16 13.35 -13.88 -34.47
CA ASP A 16 13.85 -12.70 -35.18
C ASP A 16 14.95 -13.09 -36.19
N ALA A 17 15.82 -14.05 -35.84
CA ALA A 17 16.84 -14.59 -36.75
C ALA A 17 16.26 -15.42 -37.90
N LEU A 18 15.20 -16.21 -37.66
CA LEU A 18 14.52 -17.00 -38.70
C LEU A 18 13.76 -16.11 -39.68
N ASN A 19 13.05 -15.09 -39.16
CA ASN A 19 12.36 -14.11 -39.99
C ASN A 19 13.34 -13.31 -40.87
N ALA A 20 14.52 -12.96 -40.36
CA ALA A 20 15.57 -12.32 -41.15
C ALA A 20 16.08 -13.20 -42.31
N LYS A 21 15.93 -14.52 -42.21
CA LYS A 21 16.22 -15.49 -43.28
C LYS A 21 14.99 -15.87 -44.11
N ALA A 22 13.92 -15.07 -44.03
CA ALA A 22 12.64 -15.30 -44.69
C ALA A 22 11.94 -16.62 -44.32
N VAL A 23 12.30 -17.23 -43.18
CA VAL A 23 11.57 -18.36 -42.61
C VAL A 23 10.52 -17.78 -41.66
N GLN A 24 9.26 -17.76 -42.09
CA GLN A 24 8.17 -17.26 -41.27
C GLN A 24 7.94 -18.20 -40.10
N THR A 25 8.03 -17.68 -38.88
CA THR A 25 7.77 -18.44 -37.66
C THR A 25 7.08 -17.54 -36.64
N THR A 26 6.04 -18.07 -36.02
CA THR A 26 5.31 -17.40 -34.94
C THR A 26 6.10 -17.45 -33.63
N HIS A 27 5.76 -16.57 -32.69
CA HIS A 27 6.36 -16.62 -31.36
C HIS A 27 6.08 -17.96 -30.66
N SER A 28 4.89 -18.52 -30.83
CA SER A 28 4.51 -19.80 -30.23
C SER A 28 5.34 -20.96 -30.78
N GLU A 29 5.55 -21.02 -32.10
CA GLU A 29 6.42 -22.04 -32.72
C GLU A 29 7.87 -21.94 -32.25
N ALA A 30 8.39 -20.71 -32.09
CA ALA A 30 9.72 -20.51 -31.55
C ALA A 30 9.85 -21.00 -30.09
N LEU A 31 8.82 -20.83 -29.27
CA LEU A 31 8.79 -21.37 -27.91
C LEU A 31 8.80 -22.90 -27.90
N GLU A 32 8.06 -23.55 -28.79
CA GLU A 32 8.04 -25.01 -28.93
C GLU A 32 9.40 -25.57 -29.37
N LEU A 33 10.07 -24.89 -30.32
CA LEU A 33 11.41 -25.28 -30.78
C LEU A 33 12.45 -25.17 -29.65
N ILE A 34 12.38 -24.11 -28.85
CA ILE A 34 13.25 -23.94 -27.68
C ILE A 34 12.97 -25.01 -26.63
N ALA A 35 11.71 -25.36 -26.37
CA ALA A 35 11.36 -26.43 -25.44
C ALA A 35 12.00 -27.77 -25.83
N LYS A 36 11.90 -28.14 -27.12
CA LYS A 36 12.53 -29.34 -27.67
C LYS A 36 14.06 -29.29 -27.59
N ALA A 37 14.68 -28.14 -27.83
CA ALA A 37 16.13 -27.97 -27.73
C ALA A 37 16.65 -28.20 -26.30
N PHE A 38 15.82 -27.94 -25.28
CA PHE A 38 16.12 -28.25 -23.88
C PHE A 38 15.69 -29.66 -23.44
N GLY A 39 15.13 -30.48 -24.35
CA GLY A 39 14.69 -31.84 -24.06
C GLY A 39 13.30 -31.96 -23.44
N TYR A 40 12.45 -30.94 -23.57
CA TYR A 40 11.04 -31.01 -23.15
C TYR A 40 10.13 -31.23 -24.36
N GLU A 41 9.02 -31.94 -24.17
CA GLU A 41 8.10 -32.29 -25.27
C GLU A 41 7.40 -31.08 -25.88
N ASN A 42 7.06 -30.09 -25.05
CA ASN A 42 6.36 -28.87 -25.45
C ASN A 42 6.65 -27.67 -24.54
N TRP A 43 6.22 -26.49 -24.97
CA TRP A 43 6.41 -25.24 -24.22
C TRP A 43 5.74 -25.26 -22.84
N ASN A 44 4.57 -25.89 -22.68
CA ASN A 44 3.86 -25.91 -21.40
C ASN A 44 4.69 -26.58 -20.29
N ILE A 45 5.37 -27.69 -20.60
CA ILE A 45 6.24 -28.40 -19.64
C ILE A 45 7.44 -27.53 -19.25
N LEU A 46 8.11 -26.92 -20.24
CA LEU A 46 9.25 -26.05 -19.97
C LEU A 46 8.82 -24.79 -19.19
N SER A 47 7.67 -24.19 -19.52
CA SER A 47 7.12 -23.04 -18.81
C SER A 47 6.85 -23.38 -17.34
N ALA A 48 6.20 -24.52 -17.06
CA ALA A 48 5.95 -24.96 -15.70
C ALA A 48 7.26 -25.14 -14.90
N LYS A 49 8.33 -25.63 -15.55
CA LYS A 49 9.65 -25.76 -14.91
C LYS A 49 10.35 -24.42 -14.70
N ILE A 50 10.18 -23.45 -15.60
CA ILE A 50 10.65 -22.07 -15.41
C ILE A 50 9.93 -21.46 -14.22
N ASP A 51 8.61 -21.59 -14.16
CA ASP A 51 7.78 -21.05 -13.08
C ASP A 51 8.14 -21.69 -11.73
N ALA A 52 8.42 -23.00 -11.70
CA ALA A 52 8.91 -23.70 -10.51
C ALA A 52 10.34 -23.32 -10.10
N ALA A 53 11.16 -22.84 -11.05
CA ALA A 53 12.55 -22.46 -10.81
C ALA A 53 12.76 -20.95 -10.57
N GLN A 54 11.74 -20.13 -10.81
CA GLN A 54 11.71 -18.75 -10.33
C GLN A 54 11.48 -18.78 -8.82
N PRO A 55 12.17 -17.93 -8.02
CA PRO A 55 11.77 -17.73 -6.64
C PRO A 55 10.33 -17.24 -6.67
N SER A 56 9.43 -18.08 -6.14
CA SER A 56 8.02 -17.73 -6.00
C SER A 56 7.95 -16.39 -5.27
N ALA A 57 7.33 -15.39 -5.90
CA ALA A 57 6.95 -14.15 -5.26
C ALA A 57 5.82 -14.36 -4.21
N GLY A 58 5.79 -15.50 -3.53
CA GLY A 58 4.64 -15.89 -2.72
C GLY A 58 4.65 -17.29 -2.11
N VAL A 59 5.80 -17.85 -1.71
CA VAL A 59 5.83 -18.86 -0.63
C VAL A 59 7.11 -18.62 0.19
N GLN A 60 6.94 -18.06 1.38
CA GLN A 60 8.04 -17.67 2.26
C GLN A 60 8.71 -18.90 2.89
N ASN A 61 10.04 -18.92 2.86
CA ASN A 61 10.88 -19.84 3.61
C ASN A 61 10.88 -19.39 5.10
N PRO A 62 10.48 -20.23 6.08
CA PRO A 62 10.27 -19.79 7.47
C PRO A 62 11.55 -19.37 8.21
N ALA A 63 12.74 -19.54 7.62
CA ALA A 63 14.02 -19.23 8.25
C ALA A 63 14.60 -17.83 7.92
N GLN A 64 13.91 -17.01 7.12
CA GLN A 64 14.38 -15.66 6.73
C GLN A 64 13.35 -14.58 7.09
N GLN A 65 12.69 -14.73 8.25
CA GLN A 65 11.55 -13.91 8.69
C GLN A 65 11.89 -12.70 9.57
N ASP A 66 13.15 -12.28 9.71
CA ASP A 66 13.48 -11.23 10.71
C ASP A 66 13.99 -9.91 10.16
N ARG A 67 13.98 -9.67 8.84
CA ARG A 67 14.19 -8.30 8.35
C ARG A 67 12.83 -7.61 8.12
N PRO A 68 12.40 -6.71 9.02
CA PRO A 68 11.15 -5.99 8.82
C PRO A 68 11.21 -5.19 7.52
N ILE A 69 10.12 -5.23 6.76
CA ILE A 69 9.95 -4.38 5.58
C ILE A 69 9.34 -3.05 6.04
N TYR A 70 9.73 -1.96 5.37
CA TYR A 70 9.33 -0.60 5.71
C TYR A 70 8.57 0.06 4.55
N CYS A 71 7.56 0.86 4.89
CA CYS A 71 6.91 1.76 3.96
C CYS A 71 7.91 2.78 3.42
N SER A 72 8.00 2.90 2.09
CA SER A 72 8.93 3.81 1.42
C SER A 72 8.57 5.29 1.60
N PHE A 73 7.36 5.59 2.08
CA PHE A 73 6.85 6.96 2.22
C PHE A 73 6.94 7.47 3.67
N CYS A 74 6.43 6.70 4.63
CA CYS A 74 6.45 7.11 6.05
C CYS A 74 7.55 6.45 6.88
N GLY A 75 8.25 5.44 6.34
CA GLY A 75 9.32 4.73 7.03
C GLY A 75 8.85 3.75 8.11
N MET A 76 7.53 3.53 8.25
CA MET A 76 6.97 2.62 9.25
C MET A 76 7.16 1.15 8.83
N ASN A 77 7.43 0.28 9.80
CA ASN A 77 7.61 -1.14 9.53
C ASN A 77 6.28 -1.90 9.41
N GLN A 78 6.32 -3.09 8.83
CA GLN A 78 5.17 -3.96 8.58
C GLN A 78 4.31 -4.29 9.83
N HIS A 79 4.86 -4.21 11.04
CA HIS A 79 4.15 -4.47 12.30
C HIS A 79 3.55 -3.19 12.92
N GLU A 80 3.91 -2.01 12.40
CA GLU A 80 3.39 -0.73 12.88
C GLU A 80 2.18 -0.23 12.07
N VAL A 81 1.91 -0.83 10.91
CA VAL A 81 0.82 -0.47 10.00
C VAL A 81 -0.18 -1.62 9.87
N SER A 82 -1.44 -1.33 9.54
CA SER A 82 -2.44 -2.40 9.42
C SER A 82 -2.23 -3.22 8.16
N LYS A 83 -1.82 -2.57 7.07
CA LYS A 83 -1.54 -3.22 5.79
C LYS A 83 -0.34 -2.56 5.13
N LEU A 84 0.52 -3.38 4.53
CA LEU A 84 1.65 -2.92 3.73
C LEU A 84 1.57 -3.58 2.35
N VAL A 85 1.43 -2.77 1.31
CA VAL A 85 1.34 -3.22 -0.08
C VAL A 85 2.73 -3.22 -0.70
N ALA A 86 3.13 -4.35 -1.27
CA ALA A 86 4.40 -4.51 -1.98
C ALA A 86 4.24 -4.25 -3.48
N GLY A 87 5.08 -3.37 -4.02
CA GLY A 87 5.27 -3.16 -5.45
C GLY A 87 6.70 -3.54 -5.88
N PRO A 88 7.02 -3.44 -7.19
CA PRO A 88 8.38 -3.65 -7.67
C PRO A 88 9.33 -2.61 -7.04
N ALA A 89 10.17 -3.07 -6.11
CA ALA A 89 11.15 -2.26 -5.37
C ALA A 89 10.58 -1.12 -4.48
N VAL A 90 9.27 -1.07 -4.22
CA VAL A 90 8.64 -0.03 -3.39
C VAL A 90 7.55 -0.62 -2.51
N PHE A 91 7.34 -0.05 -1.32
CA PHE A 91 6.29 -0.48 -0.39
C PHE A 91 5.48 0.73 0.09
N ILE A 92 4.16 0.58 0.21
CA ILE A 92 3.27 1.65 0.69
C ILE A 92 2.28 1.10 1.71
N CYS A 93 2.12 1.79 2.84
CA CYS A 93 1.18 1.38 3.88
C CYS A 93 -0.22 1.96 3.67
N ASP A 94 -1.21 1.41 4.37
CA ASP A 94 -2.59 1.88 4.39
C ASP A 94 -2.72 3.35 4.76
N GLU A 95 -1.99 3.84 5.77
CA GLU A 95 -2.05 5.25 6.16
C GLU A 95 -1.57 6.21 5.05
N CYS A 96 -0.54 5.81 4.29
CA CYS A 96 -0.03 6.59 3.16
C CYS A 96 -0.99 6.55 1.97
N ILE A 97 -1.62 5.40 1.72
CA ILE A 97 -2.68 5.29 0.70
C ILE A 97 -3.84 6.22 1.05
N ASP A 98 -4.33 6.19 2.29
CA ASP A 98 -5.44 7.06 2.73
C ASP A 98 -5.06 8.55 2.55
N LEU A 99 -3.84 8.95 2.90
CA LEU A 99 -3.36 10.32 2.70
C LEU A 99 -3.28 10.69 1.21
N CYS A 100 -2.81 9.80 0.35
CA CYS A 100 -2.81 10.02 -1.10
C CYS A 100 -4.23 10.21 -1.63
N THR A 101 -5.19 9.40 -1.19
CA THR A 101 -6.61 9.53 -1.54
C THR A 101 -7.16 10.90 -1.12
N ASP A 102 -6.83 11.39 0.09
CA ASP A 102 -7.27 12.71 0.56
C ASP A 102 -6.78 13.89 -0.32
N ILE A 103 -5.68 13.68 -1.04
CA ILE A 103 -5.06 14.69 -1.90
C ILE A 103 -5.68 14.69 -3.30
N VAL A 104 -6.03 13.50 -3.81
CA VAL A 104 -6.43 13.35 -5.23
C VAL A 104 -7.93 13.19 -5.44
N ASP A 105 -8.69 12.77 -4.43
CA ASP A 105 -10.11 12.47 -4.61
C ASP A 105 -10.98 13.73 -4.46
N GLU A 106 -11.39 14.29 -5.60
CA GLU A 106 -12.26 15.46 -5.68
C GLU A 106 -13.62 15.28 -4.99
N GLN A 107 -14.19 14.07 -5.01
CA GLN A 107 -15.49 13.84 -4.39
C GLN A 107 -15.40 13.89 -2.87
N LEU A 108 -14.33 13.33 -2.31
CA LEU A 108 -14.04 13.47 -0.89
C LEU A 108 -13.82 14.95 -0.51
N LEU A 109 -13.12 15.72 -1.34
CA LEU A 109 -12.94 17.16 -1.12
C LEU A 109 -14.27 17.92 -1.07
N ARG A 110 -15.20 17.63 -1.99
CA ARG A 110 -16.55 18.23 -1.97
C ARG A 110 -17.32 17.91 -0.70
N LEU A 111 -17.21 16.69 -0.18
CA LEU A 111 -17.82 16.31 1.11
C LEU A 111 -17.24 17.11 2.27
N ILE A 112 -15.91 17.32 2.27
CA ILE A 112 -15.21 18.16 3.26
C ILE A 112 -15.63 19.63 3.14
N GLU A 113 -15.96 20.10 1.94
CA GLU A 113 -16.43 21.47 1.69
C GLU A 113 -17.91 21.68 2.05
N GLY A 114 -18.65 20.61 2.41
CA GLY A 114 -20.05 20.70 2.78
C GLY A 114 -21.03 20.60 1.62
N ASP A 115 -20.59 20.14 0.44
CA ASP A 115 -21.44 20.01 -0.75
C ASP A 115 -22.40 18.81 -0.63
N ALA A 116 -23.53 19.05 0.02
CA ALA A 116 -24.60 18.06 0.19
C ALA A 116 -25.27 17.66 -1.14
N ASP A 117 -25.28 18.54 -2.14
CA ASP A 117 -25.92 18.27 -3.43
C ASP A 117 -25.10 17.25 -4.22
N SER A 118 -23.77 17.42 -4.27
CA SER A 118 -22.87 16.41 -4.83
C SER A 118 -23.00 15.06 -4.09
N ALA A 119 -23.13 15.09 -2.76
CA ALA A 119 -23.35 13.89 -1.95
C ALA A 119 -24.68 13.19 -2.29
N ARG A 120 -25.76 13.96 -2.49
CA ARG A 120 -27.08 13.44 -2.89
C ARG A 120 -27.10 12.88 -4.32
N ALA A 121 -26.29 13.42 -5.22
CA ALA A 121 -26.16 12.91 -6.58
C ALA A 121 -25.37 11.59 -6.66
N MET A 122 -24.56 11.29 -5.63
CA MET A 122 -23.69 10.12 -5.61
C MET A 122 -24.47 8.82 -5.30
N PRO A 123 -24.12 7.68 -5.94
CA PRO A 123 -24.62 6.36 -5.54
C PRO A 123 -24.34 6.01 -4.07
N THR A 124 -25.22 5.25 -3.43
CA THR A 124 -25.13 4.95 -1.98
C THR A 124 -23.88 4.15 -1.61
N ASP A 125 -23.50 3.17 -2.43
CA ASP A 125 -22.28 2.37 -2.26
C ASP A 125 -21.01 3.25 -2.30
N ARG A 126 -20.97 4.21 -3.23
CA ARG A 126 -19.86 5.16 -3.32
C ARG A 126 -19.85 6.14 -2.16
N LEU A 127 -21.01 6.61 -1.69
CA LEU A 127 -21.10 7.47 -0.51
C LEU A 127 -20.65 6.74 0.76
N LEU A 128 -21.05 5.47 0.92
CA LEU A 128 -20.61 4.60 2.02
C LEU A 128 -19.10 4.41 2.02
N HIS A 129 -18.48 4.28 0.83
CA HIS A 129 -17.02 4.20 0.72
C HIS A 129 -16.33 5.44 1.32
N TYR A 130 -16.82 6.65 1.02
CA TYR A 130 -16.27 7.88 1.61
C TYR A 130 -16.56 8.02 3.10
N VAL A 131 -17.72 7.54 3.57
CA VAL A 131 -18.02 7.49 5.01
C VAL A 131 -17.06 6.55 5.74
N GLU A 132 -16.78 5.37 5.18
CA GLU A 132 -15.80 4.45 5.76
C GLU A 132 -14.39 5.08 5.80
N HIS A 133 -13.96 5.67 4.68
CA HIS A 133 -12.69 6.39 4.59
C HIS A 133 -12.58 7.50 5.65
N ALA A 134 -13.60 8.35 5.76
CA ALA A 134 -13.62 9.45 6.73
C ALA A 134 -13.63 8.94 8.18
N ASN A 135 -14.34 7.86 8.49
CA ASN A 135 -14.31 7.24 9.81
C ASN A 135 -12.91 6.73 10.18
N ARG A 136 -12.21 6.06 9.25
CA ARG A 136 -10.80 5.66 9.47
C ARG A 136 -9.91 6.88 9.71
N GLY A 137 -10.12 7.94 8.92
CA GLY A 137 -9.44 9.22 9.05
C GLY A 137 -9.63 9.86 10.44
N VAL A 138 -10.87 9.90 10.96
CA VAL A 138 -11.19 10.40 12.30
C VAL A 138 -10.44 9.61 13.36
N GLU A 139 -10.59 8.28 13.38
CA GLU A 139 -9.99 7.45 14.43
C GLU A 139 -8.46 7.53 14.42
N ARG A 140 -7.83 7.51 13.24
CA ARG A 140 -6.38 7.67 13.07
C ARG A 140 -5.88 8.97 13.69
N ASN A 141 -6.51 10.10 13.37
CA ASN A 141 -6.10 11.42 13.87
C ASN A 141 -6.40 11.58 15.36
N ARG A 142 -7.51 11.02 15.85
CA ARG A 142 -7.84 11.06 17.28
C ARG A 142 -6.79 10.33 18.11
N LEU A 143 -6.42 9.11 17.70
CA LEU A 143 -5.39 8.31 18.37
C LEU A 143 -4.00 8.95 18.30
N LEU A 144 -3.64 9.57 17.17
CA LEU A 144 -2.39 10.30 17.02
C LEU A 144 -2.32 11.48 18.00
N SER A 145 -3.37 12.30 18.07
CA SER A 145 -3.43 13.45 18.99
C SER A 145 -3.29 13.01 20.45
N GLN A 146 -4.01 11.96 20.87
CA GLN A 146 -3.90 11.40 22.22
C GLN A 146 -2.50 10.85 22.52
N SER A 147 -1.88 10.19 21.55
CA SER A 147 -0.52 9.65 21.69
C SER A 147 0.50 10.78 21.84
N ILE A 148 0.37 11.87 21.06
CA ILE A 148 1.23 13.05 21.16
C ILE A 148 1.08 13.71 22.54
N GLU A 149 -0.16 13.89 23.02
CA GLU A 149 -0.41 14.46 24.35
C GLU A 149 0.19 13.62 25.47
N ARG A 150 0.06 12.30 25.39
CA ARG A 150 0.72 11.38 26.33
C ARG A 150 2.23 11.56 26.32
N VAL A 151 2.86 11.64 25.14
CA VAL A 151 4.32 11.86 25.03
C VAL A 151 4.72 13.21 25.62
N PHE A 152 3.95 14.29 25.37
CA PHE A 152 4.21 15.60 25.97
C PHE A 152 4.12 15.58 27.49
N ALA A 153 3.10 14.93 28.06
CA ALA A 153 2.92 14.84 29.51
C ALA A 153 4.07 14.05 30.16
N LEU A 154 4.51 12.96 29.53
CA LEU A 154 5.64 12.15 30.02
C LEU A 154 6.96 12.93 30.02
N ARG A 155 7.23 13.72 28.98
CA ARG A 155 8.45 14.56 28.92
C ARG A 155 8.48 15.68 29.96
N GLN A 156 7.31 16.19 30.35
CA GLN A 156 7.20 17.23 31.38
C GLN A 156 7.36 16.65 32.79
N ASN A 157 6.88 15.42 33.02
CA ASN A 157 6.87 14.80 34.35
C ASN A 157 8.12 13.97 34.69
N ALA A 158 8.91 13.53 33.70
CA ALA A 158 10.08 12.67 33.91
C ALA A 158 11.39 13.38 33.54
N SER A 159 12.28 13.60 34.52
CA SER A 159 13.66 14.08 34.28
C SER A 159 14.60 13.01 33.70
N ALA A 160 14.15 11.78 33.48
CA ALA A 160 14.88 10.76 32.72
C ALA A 160 13.88 9.72 32.19
N ALA A 161 14.00 9.40 30.91
CA ALA A 161 13.11 8.51 30.19
C ALA A 161 13.20 7.06 30.71
N ASN A 162 12.06 6.47 31.07
CA ASN A 162 11.93 5.01 31.08
C ASN A 162 11.46 4.54 29.70
N ASP A 163 12.30 3.76 29.04
CA ASP A 163 12.15 3.23 27.67
C ASP A 163 10.91 2.34 27.47
N ASP A 164 10.27 1.93 28.58
CA ASP A 164 9.16 0.97 28.61
C ASP A 164 7.85 1.56 28.05
N VAL A 165 7.65 2.88 28.13
CA VAL A 165 6.42 3.54 27.66
C VAL A 165 6.34 3.59 26.11
N PHE A 166 7.48 3.53 25.43
CA PHE A 166 7.59 3.59 23.97
C PHE A 166 7.50 2.23 23.28
N LYS A 167 7.17 1.16 24.02
CA LYS A 167 7.03 -0.20 23.47
C LYS A 167 5.69 -0.46 22.77
N THR A 168 4.70 0.41 22.95
CA THR A 168 3.44 0.31 22.19
C THR A 168 3.65 0.84 20.76
N SER A 169 3.35 0.01 19.74
CA SER A 169 3.78 0.26 18.34
C SER A 169 3.31 1.61 17.76
N LYS A 170 2.19 2.16 18.25
CA LYS A 170 1.66 3.45 17.78
C LYS A 170 2.39 4.70 18.33
N VAL A 171 3.19 4.55 19.41
CA VAL A 171 4.00 5.64 19.99
C VAL A 171 5.44 5.60 19.47
N ALA A 172 5.86 4.49 18.85
CA ALA A 172 7.19 4.34 18.26
C ALA A 172 7.50 5.43 17.22
N ARG A 173 6.52 5.80 16.39
CA ARG A 173 6.64 6.92 15.42
C ARG A 173 6.89 8.31 16.03
N LEU A 174 6.63 8.46 17.33
CA LEU A 174 6.84 9.71 18.06
C LEU A 174 8.21 9.74 18.76
N ARG A 175 8.95 8.64 18.75
CA ARG A 175 10.28 8.52 19.36
C ARG A 175 11.26 9.41 18.60
N GLY A 176 12.12 10.12 19.33
CA GLY A 176 13.14 11.00 18.74
C GLY A 176 12.62 12.32 18.16
N LYS A 177 11.31 12.55 18.11
CA LYS A 177 10.73 13.81 17.63
C LYS A 177 10.95 14.95 18.62
N THR A 178 11.28 16.14 18.15
CA THR A 178 11.40 17.35 18.98
C THR A 178 10.02 17.81 19.47
N SER A 179 9.99 18.68 20.48
CA SER A 179 8.72 19.26 20.96
C SER A 179 8.00 20.04 19.85
N ASP A 180 8.74 20.76 19.00
CA ASP A 180 8.17 21.52 17.90
C ASP A 180 7.59 20.60 16.81
N GLU A 181 8.28 19.51 16.48
CA GLU A 181 7.76 18.49 15.56
C GLU A 181 6.48 17.87 16.10
N LEU A 182 6.44 17.50 17.39
CA LEU A 182 5.24 16.94 18.01
C LEU A 182 4.06 17.94 18.00
N LEU A 183 4.33 19.23 18.24
CA LEU A 183 3.31 20.27 18.18
C LEU A 183 2.79 20.46 16.76
N ALA A 184 3.68 20.46 15.76
CA ALA A 184 3.31 20.54 14.35
C ALA A 184 2.45 19.33 13.94
N MET A 185 2.86 18.12 14.33
CA MET A 185 2.09 16.89 14.11
C MET A 185 0.71 16.95 14.78
N LYS A 186 0.60 17.48 16.01
CA LYS A 186 -0.68 17.66 16.70
C LYS A 186 -1.58 18.62 15.94
N LYS A 187 -1.06 19.78 15.51
CA LYS A 187 -1.81 20.77 14.72
C LYS A 187 -2.33 20.17 13.42
N PHE A 188 -1.48 19.46 12.69
CA PHE A 188 -1.87 18.77 11.47
C PHE A 188 -2.98 17.74 11.74
N SER A 189 -2.80 16.90 12.77
CA SER A 189 -3.75 15.87 13.16
C SER A 189 -5.13 16.45 13.51
N LEU A 190 -5.17 17.54 14.27
CA LEU A 190 -6.42 18.22 14.62
C LEU A 190 -7.08 18.87 13.40
N SER A 191 -6.29 19.41 12.47
CA SER A 191 -6.82 19.96 11.23
C SER A 191 -7.44 18.87 10.35
N GLN A 192 -6.80 17.70 10.23
CA GLN A 192 -7.35 16.57 9.48
C GLN A 192 -8.59 15.99 10.15
N LEU A 193 -8.61 15.89 11.48
CA LEU A 193 -9.78 15.45 12.25
C LEU A 193 -11.02 16.27 11.86
N LYS A 194 -10.91 17.61 11.89
CA LYS A 194 -12.00 18.51 11.51
C LYS A 194 -12.48 18.30 10.07
N ARG A 195 -11.56 18.05 9.13
CA ARG A 195 -11.91 17.80 7.72
C ARG A 195 -12.76 16.53 7.59
N TYR A 196 -12.36 15.43 8.23
CA TYR A 196 -13.13 14.19 8.16
C TYR A 196 -14.46 14.27 8.91
N GLU A 197 -14.50 14.93 10.07
CA GLU A 197 -15.76 15.19 10.79
C GLU A 197 -16.74 15.97 9.92
N GLN A 198 -16.25 16.98 9.18
CA GLN A 198 -17.06 17.73 8.22
C GLN A 198 -17.58 16.84 7.09
N ALA A 199 -16.74 15.99 6.51
CA ALA A 199 -17.18 15.04 5.47
C ALA A 199 -18.28 14.09 5.98
N LEU A 200 -18.14 13.59 7.21
CA LEU A 200 -19.16 12.75 7.86
C LEU A 200 -20.44 13.54 8.13
N GLN A 201 -20.33 14.79 8.57
CA GLN A 201 -21.48 15.67 8.79
C GLN A 201 -22.28 15.90 7.49
N THR A 202 -21.59 16.01 6.34
CA THR A 202 -22.21 16.12 5.02
C THR A 202 -22.86 14.81 4.58
N ALA A 203 -22.15 13.68 4.71
CA ALA A 203 -22.55 12.41 4.11
C ALA A 203 -23.54 11.59 4.96
N MET A 204 -23.37 11.55 6.29
CA MET A 204 -24.12 10.65 7.18
C MET A 204 -25.63 10.88 7.17
N PRO A 205 -26.16 12.12 7.15
CA PRO A 205 -27.60 12.35 7.05
C PRO A 205 -28.19 11.71 5.80
N ILE A 206 -27.51 11.84 4.66
CA ILE A 206 -27.96 11.30 3.37
C ILE A 206 -27.90 9.77 3.38
N VAL A 207 -26.84 9.16 3.95
CA VAL A 207 -26.77 7.71 4.12
C VAL A 207 -27.92 7.20 5.00
N ASN A 208 -28.21 7.89 6.10
CA ASN A 208 -29.30 7.52 7.01
C ASN A 208 -30.68 7.68 6.36
N GLU A 209 -30.87 8.69 5.51
CA GLU A 209 -32.10 8.87 4.72
C GLU A 209 -32.32 7.71 3.74
N ARG A 210 -31.25 7.17 3.14
CA ARG A 210 -31.33 6.10 2.12
C ARG A 210 -31.38 4.68 2.68
N THR A 211 -31.00 4.48 3.93
CA THR A 211 -30.94 3.16 4.59
C THR A 211 -32.13 2.89 5.51
N ARG A 212 -33.03 3.87 5.67
CA ARG A 212 -34.35 3.71 6.29
C ARG A 212 -35.39 3.22 5.29
#